data_AF-A0A9P6VX12-F1
#
_entry.id   AF-A0A9P6VX12-F1
#
_cell.length_a   1.000
_cell.length_b   1.000
_cell.length_c   1.000
_cell.angle_alpha   90.00
_cell.angle_beta   90.00
_cell.angle_gamma   90.00
#
_symmetry.space_group_name_H-M   'P 1'
#
loop_
_entity.id
_entity.type
_entity.pdbx_description
1 polymer ?
#
loop_
_entity_poly.entity_id
_entity_poly.type
_entity_poly.pdbx_seq_one_letter_code
_entity_poly.pdbx_strand_id
1 'polypeptide(L)'
;MTVQPQYLPTPVPTPPPGGLVASSASLINKKKQPTPPYLPNRHDYKPTHPDLFKIEFGPEGEEFGSCLRAQKAFKRGETLCPIRNTLPGIKAYSSVQVLPDPPIASAPNSPDERRHIELNSDLLYVNHSCDPNVVFDVNGEEAQPTEEDATGKWEGRWRVRAEKDIAAGEILTFAYFSTEWDMDQPFSCLCGTERCIKTIKGAKDIDQSVLETYFINDHIKVMKEEQNKSAQ
;
A
#
# COMPACT_ATOMS: atom_id res chain seq x y z
N MET A 1 -17.47 9.14 32.61
CA MET A 1 -17.39 10.01 31.42
C MET A 1 -16.83 9.13 30.29
N THR A 2 -17.71 8.54 29.52
CA THR A 2 -17.37 7.72 28.36
C THR A 2 -16.93 8.64 27.23
N VAL A 3 -15.62 8.75 27.03
CA VAL A 3 -15.06 9.42 25.85
C VAL A 3 -15.47 8.57 24.65
N GLN A 4 -16.42 9.06 23.87
CA GLN A 4 -16.70 8.48 22.57
C GLN A 4 -15.40 8.54 21.74
N PRO A 5 -14.98 7.46 21.08
CA PRO A 5 -13.86 7.53 20.18
C PRO A 5 -14.21 8.55 19.09
N GLN A 6 -13.48 9.68 19.09
CA GLN A 6 -13.58 10.66 18.02
C GLN A 6 -13.37 9.91 16.71
N TYR A 7 -14.35 10.01 15.84
CA TYR A 7 -14.33 9.47 14.50
C TYR A 7 -13.17 10.15 13.75
N LEU A 8 -11.99 9.54 13.80
CA LEU A 8 -10.86 9.96 12.98
C LEU A 8 -11.29 9.74 11.53
N PRO A 9 -11.21 10.76 10.65
CA PRO A 9 -11.55 10.58 9.25
C PRO A 9 -10.75 9.39 8.71
N THR A 10 -11.46 8.48 8.05
CA THR A 10 -10.89 7.31 7.37
C THR A 10 -9.58 7.68 6.67
N PRO A 11 -8.46 6.96 6.89
CA PRO A 11 -7.26 7.16 6.10
C PRO A 11 -7.58 6.79 4.65
N VAL A 12 -7.81 7.86 3.88
CA VAL A 12 -7.80 8.08 2.43
C VAL A 12 -8.06 6.87 1.52
N PRO A 13 -9.31 6.74 1.01
CA PRO A 13 -9.60 6.45 -0.40
C PRO A 13 -8.68 7.17 -1.38
N THR A 14 -8.00 6.45 -2.29
CA THR A 14 -7.47 7.05 -3.52
C THR A 14 -8.65 7.66 -4.30
N PRO A 15 -8.76 8.98 -4.48
CA PRO A 15 -9.87 9.54 -5.23
C PRO A 15 -9.73 9.18 -6.72
N PRO A 16 -10.83 8.91 -7.45
CA PRO A 16 -10.78 8.80 -8.90
C PRO A 16 -10.37 10.15 -9.52
N PRO A 17 -9.78 10.17 -10.73
CA PRO A 17 -9.29 11.39 -11.37
C PRO A 17 -10.39 12.45 -11.51
N GLY A 18 -9.99 13.71 -11.29
CA GLY A 18 -10.88 14.84 -11.10
C GLY A 18 -12.00 14.99 -12.13
N GLY A 19 -13.22 15.15 -11.62
CA GLY A 19 -14.38 15.69 -12.32
C GLY A 19 -15.05 16.73 -11.43
N LEU A 20 -14.99 17.99 -11.84
CA LEU A 20 -15.74 19.10 -11.28
C LEU A 20 -17.24 18.78 -11.18
N VAL A 21 -17.86 19.29 -10.10
CA VAL A 21 -19.28 19.59 -9.87
C VAL A 21 -20.34 19.09 -10.88
N ALA A 22 -21.39 18.48 -10.32
CA ALA A 22 -22.59 18.00 -10.97
C ALA A 22 -23.16 18.91 -12.07
N SER A 23 -23.40 18.35 -13.26
CA SER A 23 -24.46 18.76 -14.18
C SER A 23 -24.62 17.76 -15.34
N SER A 24 -25.85 17.29 -15.53
CA SER A 24 -26.47 16.90 -16.80
C SER A 24 -25.90 15.74 -17.63
N ALA A 25 -26.69 14.67 -17.68
CA ALA A 25 -26.80 13.61 -18.70
C ALA A 25 -25.88 13.70 -19.93
N SER A 26 -25.03 12.67 -20.13
CA SER A 26 -24.67 12.21 -21.47
C SER A 26 -24.27 10.73 -21.46
N LEU A 27 -25.00 9.95 -22.26
CA LEU A 27 -24.79 8.54 -22.55
C LEU A 27 -23.51 8.40 -23.40
N ILE A 28 -22.38 8.03 -22.79
CA ILE A 28 -21.17 7.68 -23.55
C ILE A 28 -20.60 6.36 -23.03
N ASN A 29 -20.88 5.33 -23.83
CA ASN A 29 -20.13 4.09 -24.06
C ASN A 29 -19.16 3.66 -22.94
N LYS A 30 -19.63 2.75 -22.06
CA LYS A 30 -18.84 2.02 -21.07
C LYS A 30 -17.71 1.25 -21.77
N LYS A 31 -16.52 1.83 -21.88
CA LYS A 31 -15.31 1.06 -22.18
C LYS A 31 -15.13 0.06 -21.03
N LYS A 32 -15.38 -1.22 -21.32
CA LYS A 32 -15.08 -2.35 -20.43
C LYS A 32 -13.61 -2.26 -20.02
N GLN A 33 -13.32 -2.13 -18.74
CA GLN A 33 -12.04 -2.59 -18.19
C GLN A 33 -12.17 -4.09 -17.90
N PRO A 34 -11.32 -4.97 -18.47
CA PRO A 34 -11.08 -6.30 -17.89
C PRO A 34 -9.57 -6.48 -17.62
N THR A 35 -9.01 -7.26 -16.69
CA THR A 35 -9.19 -8.05 -15.43
C THR A 35 -7.80 -8.75 -15.32
N PRO A 36 -7.16 -9.16 -14.18
CA PRO A 36 -7.61 -9.31 -12.78
C PRO A 36 -6.55 -8.90 -11.69
N PRO A 37 -6.82 -9.08 -10.39
CA PRO A 37 -8.07 -8.85 -9.65
C PRO A 37 -7.88 -7.61 -8.76
N TYR A 38 -8.61 -6.52 -9.00
CA TYR A 38 -8.59 -5.40 -8.04
C TYR A 38 -9.94 -5.27 -7.38
N LEU A 39 -9.89 -5.53 -6.08
CA LEU A 39 -10.97 -5.60 -5.12
C LEU A 39 -11.73 -6.94 -5.24
N PRO A 40 -11.61 -7.88 -4.28
CA PRO A 40 -12.73 -8.77 -4.00
C PRO A 40 -13.99 -7.92 -3.98
N ASN A 41 -14.85 -8.13 -4.97
CA ASN A 41 -16.16 -7.52 -5.00
C ASN A 41 -16.82 -7.84 -3.65
N ARG A 42 -17.36 -6.84 -2.96
CA ARG A 42 -18.07 -7.01 -1.67
C ARG A 42 -19.09 -8.15 -1.67
N HIS A 43 -19.61 -8.52 -2.84
CA HIS A 43 -20.58 -9.60 -3.04
C HIS A 43 -19.95 -11.01 -3.01
N ASP A 44 -18.66 -11.15 -3.37
CA ASP A 44 -17.95 -12.44 -3.49
C ASP A 44 -16.71 -12.51 -2.58
N TYR A 45 -16.62 -11.60 -1.61
CA TYR A 45 -15.47 -11.47 -0.74
C TYR A 45 -15.24 -12.73 0.11
N LYS A 46 -14.03 -13.29 0.00
CA LYS A 46 -13.50 -14.32 0.89
C LYS A 46 -12.22 -13.79 1.56
N PRO A 47 -12.18 -13.65 2.89
CA PRO A 47 -10.97 -13.19 3.58
C PRO A 47 -9.78 -14.10 3.29
N THR A 48 -8.64 -13.51 2.97
CA THR A 48 -7.38 -14.26 2.86
C THR A 48 -6.68 -14.38 4.21
N HIS A 49 -7.01 -13.51 5.17
CA HIS A 49 -6.47 -13.52 6.53
C HIS A 49 -7.58 -13.36 7.59
N PRO A 50 -8.54 -14.30 7.67
CA PRO A 50 -9.76 -14.14 8.48
C PRO A 50 -9.51 -13.91 9.98
N ASP A 51 -8.38 -14.40 10.53
CA ASP A 51 -8.04 -14.23 11.95
C ASP A 51 -7.22 -12.97 12.22
N LEU A 52 -6.75 -12.29 11.18
CA LEU A 52 -5.86 -11.13 11.30
C LEU A 52 -6.54 -9.84 10.88
N PHE A 53 -7.32 -9.87 9.80
CA PHE A 53 -7.84 -8.66 9.18
C PHE A 53 -9.31 -8.76 8.80
N LYS A 54 -9.96 -7.61 8.69
CA LYS A 54 -11.32 -7.47 8.18
C LYS A 54 -11.38 -6.28 7.24
N ILE A 55 -11.91 -6.46 6.05
CA ILE A 55 -12.25 -5.34 5.17
C ILE A 55 -13.52 -4.67 5.69
N GLU A 56 -13.44 -3.36 5.90
CA GLU A 56 -14.60 -2.49 6.04
C GLU A 56 -14.85 -1.82 4.70
N PHE A 57 -15.86 -2.29 3.97
CA PHE A 57 -16.20 -1.72 2.67
C PHE A 57 -16.88 -0.35 2.82
N GLY A 58 -16.46 0.62 2.00
CA GLY A 58 -17.14 1.91 1.85
C GLY A 58 -18.55 1.77 1.27
N PRO A 59 -19.32 2.86 1.14
CA PRO A 59 -20.60 2.85 0.44
C PRO A 59 -20.49 2.29 -0.99
N GLU A 60 -21.59 1.74 -1.53
CA GLU A 60 -21.59 1.22 -2.89
C GLU A 60 -21.42 2.36 -3.91
N GLY A 61 -20.51 2.20 -4.87
CA GLY A 61 -20.07 3.28 -5.77
C GLY A 61 -19.00 4.20 -5.18
N GLU A 62 -18.60 3.98 -3.93
CA GLU A 62 -17.48 4.64 -3.25
C GLU A 62 -16.47 3.59 -2.78
N GLU A 63 -16.09 2.67 -3.68
CA GLU A 63 -15.25 1.51 -3.36
C GLU A 63 -13.89 1.91 -2.77
N PHE A 64 -13.36 3.06 -3.19
CA PHE A 64 -12.14 3.64 -2.62
C PHE A 64 -12.28 3.93 -1.12
N GLY A 65 -13.49 4.18 -0.60
CA GLY A 65 -13.73 4.41 0.82
C GLY A 65 -13.56 3.17 1.70
N SER A 66 -13.22 2.02 1.11
CA SER A 66 -12.94 0.79 1.83
C SER A 66 -11.59 0.85 2.55
N CYS A 67 -11.46 0.13 3.67
CA CYS A 67 -10.20 0.03 4.39
C CYS A 67 -10.01 -1.35 5.05
N LEU A 68 -8.77 -1.69 5.38
CA LEU A 68 -8.43 -2.88 6.13
C LEU A 68 -8.29 -2.56 7.61
N ARG A 69 -8.95 -3.36 8.47
CA ARG A 69 -8.84 -3.26 9.93
C ARG A 69 -8.15 -4.47 10.53
N ALA A 70 -7.40 -4.27 11.61
CA ALA A 70 -6.87 -5.34 12.42
C ALA A 70 -7.99 -6.04 13.21
N GLN A 71 -8.01 -7.38 13.25
CA GLN A 71 -8.92 -8.16 14.10
C GLN A 71 -8.33 -8.46 15.48
N LYS A 72 -7.00 -8.35 15.62
CA LYS A 72 -6.28 -8.49 16.89
C LYS A 72 -5.28 -7.35 17.08
N ALA A 73 -4.80 -7.19 18.30
CA ALA A 73 -3.72 -6.25 18.58
C ALA A 73 -2.37 -6.79 18.10
N PHE A 74 -1.49 -5.89 17.67
CA PHE A 74 -0.09 -6.20 17.31
C PHE A 74 0.85 -5.26 18.06
N LYS A 75 2.03 -5.75 18.45
CA LYS A 75 3.07 -4.91 19.05
C LYS A 75 3.99 -4.34 17.99
N ARG A 76 4.54 -3.15 18.23
CA ARG A 76 5.54 -2.55 17.36
C ARG A 76 6.65 -3.56 17.03
N GLY A 77 6.94 -3.71 15.74
CA GLY A 77 7.94 -4.65 15.22
C GLY A 77 7.42 -6.06 14.96
N GLU A 78 6.23 -6.43 15.43
CA GLU A 78 5.61 -7.74 15.17
C GLU A 78 5.28 -7.89 13.67
N THR A 79 5.56 -9.06 13.10
CA THR A 79 5.10 -9.41 11.77
C THR A 79 3.61 -9.75 11.83
N LEU A 80 2.80 -9.02 11.06
CA LEU A 80 1.37 -9.27 10.94
C LEU A 80 1.15 -10.55 10.11
N CYS A 81 1.74 -10.60 8.92
CA CYS A 81 1.67 -11.74 8.00
C CYS A 81 2.78 -11.69 6.94
N PRO A 82 3.16 -12.84 6.35
CA PRO A 82 3.93 -12.85 5.11
C PRO A 82 3.12 -12.30 3.92
N ILE A 83 3.80 -11.76 2.92
CA ILE A 83 3.24 -11.40 1.61
C ILE A 83 3.52 -12.57 0.66
N ARG A 84 2.47 -13.23 0.18
CA ARG A 84 2.52 -14.44 -0.64
C ARG A 84 1.32 -14.53 -1.57
N ASN A 85 1.39 -15.44 -2.55
CA ASN A 85 0.36 -15.64 -3.58
C ASN A 85 0.13 -14.40 -4.47
N THR A 86 1.18 -13.60 -4.65
CA THR A 86 1.14 -12.39 -5.46
C THR A 86 0.99 -12.75 -6.94
N LEU A 87 0.40 -11.85 -7.70
CA LEU A 87 0.30 -11.99 -9.15
C LEU A 87 1.23 -11.00 -9.85
N PRO A 88 1.63 -11.24 -11.11
CA PRO A 88 2.32 -10.23 -11.90
C PRO A 88 1.50 -8.94 -11.97
N GLY A 89 2.14 -7.80 -11.66
CA GLY A 89 1.53 -6.48 -11.72
C GLY A 89 2.21 -5.58 -12.75
N ILE A 90 1.55 -4.49 -13.08
CA ILE A 90 2.13 -3.33 -13.78
C ILE A 90 2.02 -2.13 -12.85
N LYS A 91 2.73 -1.03 -13.14
CA LYS A 91 2.54 0.23 -12.42
C LYS A 91 1.06 0.64 -12.51
N ALA A 92 0.39 0.64 -11.37
CA ALA A 92 -1.05 0.87 -11.24
C ALA A 92 -1.36 1.24 -9.78
N TYR A 93 -2.54 1.80 -9.53
CA TYR A 93 -2.96 2.18 -8.17
C TYR A 93 -3.05 1.00 -7.18
N SER A 94 -3.22 -0.22 -7.69
CA SER A 94 -3.45 -1.44 -6.91
C SER A 94 -2.19 -2.26 -6.68
N SER A 95 -1.12 -1.95 -7.43
CA SER A 95 0.11 -2.72 -7.41
C SER A 95 1.10 -2.19 -6.38
N VAL A 96 2.05 -3.04 -6.02
CA VAL A 96 3.19 -2.69 -5.16
C VAL A 96 4.47 -2.86 -5.95
N GLN A 97 5.28 -1.81 -6.02
CA GLN A 97 6.62 -1.86 -6.59
C GLN A 97 7.58 -2.60 -5.64
N VAL A 98 8.30 -3.58 -6.18
CA VAL A 98 9.22 -4.46 -5.44
C VAL A 98 10.65 -4.44 -6.00
N LEU A 99 10.87 -3.82 -7.15
CA LEU A 99 12.19 -3.56 -7.72
C LEU A 99 12.23 -2.15 -8.34
N PRO A 100 13.42 -1.59 -8.64
CA PRO A 100 13.51 -0.25 -9.21
C PRO A 100 12.75 -0.09 -10.53
N ASP A 101 11.88 0.91 -10.65
CA ASP A 101 11.16 1.23 -11.89
C ASP A 101 11.17 2.75 -12.18
N PRO A 102 11.94 3.23 -13.17
CA PRO A 102 12.59 2.44 -14.21
C PRO A 102 13.77 1.59 -13.70
N PRO A 103 14.14 0.51 -14.43
CA PRO A 103 15.35 -0.26 -14.21
C PRO A 103 16.58 0.64 -14.03
N ILE A 104 17.42 0.34 -13.05
CA ILE A 104 18.71 1.01 -12.82
C ILE A 104 19.85 0.00 -12.93
N ALA A 105 21.04 0.45 -13.33
CA ALA A 105 22.17 -0.43 -13.63
C ALA A 105 22.65 -1.24 -12.41
N SER A 106 22.46 -0.72 -11.19
CA SER A 106 22.84 -1.34 -9.92
C SER A 106 21.85 -2.37 -9.39
N ALA A 107 20.74 -2.63 -10.09
CA ALA A 107 19.68 -3.52 -9.63
C ALA A 107 19.41 -4.68 -10.61
N PRO A 108 18.76 -5.75 -10.14
CA PRO A 108 18.31 -6.85 -11.02
C PRO A 108 17.50 -6.33 -12.20
N ASN A 109 17.93 -6.72 -13.41
CA ASN A 109 17.36 -6.27 -14.69
C ASN A 109 17.11 -7.41 -15.68
N SER A 110 16.91 -8.65 -15.18
CA SER A 110 16.50 -9.75 -16.05
C SER A 110 15.08 -9.49 -16.60
N PRO A 111 14.78 -9.89 -17.85
CA PRO A 111 13.43 -9.78 -18.43
C PRO A 111 12.32 -10.46 -17.61
N ASP A 112 12.67 -11.46 -16.81
CA ASP A 112 11.73 -12.22 -15.99
C ASP A 112 11.46 -11.57 -14.61
N GLU A 113 12.16 -10.49 -14.27
CA GLU A 113 12.01 -9.80 -12.99
C GLU A 113 10.72 -8.98 -12.95
N ARG A 114 9.87 -9.27 -11.95
CA ARG A 114 8.66 -8.50 -11.69
C ARG A 114 9.01 -7.25 -10.89
N ARG A 115 8.80 -6.07 -11.48
CA ARG A 115 8.98 -4.80 -10.76
C ARG A 115 7.77 -4.36 -9.97
N HIS A 116 6.59 -4.79 -10.41
CA HIS A 116 5.33 -4.58 -9.73
C HIS A 116 4.63 -5.91 -9.53
N ILE A 117 3.96 -6.04 -8.39
CA ILE A 117 3.14 -7.19 -8.04
C ILE A 117 1.75 -6.76 -7.65
N GLU A 118 0.81 -7.69 -7.78
CA GLU A 118 -0.50 -7.56 -7.17
C GLU A 118 -0.58 -8.41 -5.92
N LEU A 119 -1.04 -7.79 -4.83
CA LEU A 119 -1.08 -8.42 -3.52
C LEU A 119 -2.04 -9.63 -3.47
N ASN A 120 -3.05 -9.65 -4.35
CA ASN A 120 -4.01 -10.75 -4.48
C ASN A 120 -4.57 -11.23 -3.12
N SER A 121 -4.80 -10.29 -2.21
CA SER A 121 -5.17 -10.55 -0.82
C SER A 121 -5.85 -9.34 -0.19
N ASP A 122 -6.37 -9.52 1.03
CA ASP A 122 -6.96 -8.45 1.85
C ASP A 122 -6.05 -7.21 1.97
N LEU A 123 -4.73 -7.41 1.83
CA LEU A 123 -3.70 -6.35 1.93
C LEU A 123 -3.88 -5.23 0.91
N LEU A 124 -4.60 -5.46 -0.19
CA LEU A 124 -4.97 -4.43 -1.17
C LEU A 124 -5.72 -3.24 -0.54
N TYR A 125 -6.39 -3.45 0.59
CA TYR A 125 -7.18 -2.42 1.28
C TYR A 125 -6.42 -1.68 2.39
N VAL A 126 -5.11 -1.88 2.51
CA VAL A 126 -4.29 -1.07 3.42
C VAL A 126 -4.05 0.29 2.77
N ASN A 127 -4.72 1.32 3.30
CA ASN A 127 -4.68 2.66 2.72
C ASN A 127 -3.41 3.43 3.07
N HIS A 128 -3.23 4.58 2.44
CA HIS A 128 -2.11 5.46 2.74
C HIS A 128 -2.29 6.24 4.05
N SER A 129 -1.20 6.37 4.81
CA SER A 129 -1.01 7.44 5.79
C SER A 129 0.43 7.97 5.75
N CYS A 130 0.60 9.28 5.96
CA CYS A 130 1.92 9.87 6.19
C CYS A 130 2.44 9.60 7.61
N ASP A 131 1.64 9.02 8.50
CA ASP A 131 2.11 8.53 9.79
C ASP A 131 1.61 7.10 10.01
N PRO A 132 2.10 6.13 9.22
CA PRO A 132 1.54 4.80 9.12
C PRO A 132 1.71 3.98 10.41
N ASN A 133 0.92 2.91 10.52
CA ASN A 133 1.04 1.93 11.60
C ASN A 133 1.54 0.56 11.11
N VAL A 134 1.59 0.32 9.80
CA VAL A 134 2.23 -0.86 9.21
C VAL A 134 3.28 -0.48 8.16
N VAL A 135 4.19 -1.41 7.93
CA VAL A 135 5.22 -1.38 6.89
C VAL A 135 5.05 -2.58 5.99
N PHE A 136 5.05 -2.34 4.69
CA PHE A 136 5.24 -3.36 3.66
C PHE A 136 6.75 -3.49 3.44
N ASP A 137 7.35 -4.48 4.08
CA ASP A 137 8.76 -4.82 3.89
C ASP A 137 8.84 -5.84 2.76
N VAL A 138 9.17 -5.35 1.58
CA VAL A 138 9.36 -6.12 0.35
C VAL A 138 10.84 -6.24 -0.01
N ASN A 139 11.72 -6.12 0.98
CA ASN A 139 13.11 -6.50 0.80
C ASN A 139 13.22 -8.04 0.80
N GLY A 140 14.07 -8.58 -0.09
CA GLY A 140 14.22 -10.02 -0.26
C GLY A 140 13.23 -10.61 -1.26
N GLU A 141 12.66 -11.76 -0.95
CA GLU A 141 11.87 -12.57 -1.88
C GLU A 141 10.44 -12.79 -1.39
N GLU A 142 9.53 -13.09 -2.31
CA GLU A 142 8.16 -13.49 -1.98
C GLU A 142 8.16 -14.72 -1.07
N ALA A 143 7.36 -14.68 0.01
CA ALA A 143 7.20 -15.81 0.92
C ALA A 143 6.49 -16.98 0.21
N GLN A 144 7.05 -18.19 0.32
CA GLN A 144 6.39 -19.37 -0.26
C GLN A 144 5.47 -20.06 0.75
N PRO A 145 4.34 -20.66 0.33
CA PRO A 145 3.44 -21.40 1.23
C PRO A 145 4.11 -22.54 2.00
N THR A 146 5.22 -23.07 1.48
CA THR A 146 5.99 -24.15 2.12
C THR A 146 7.00 -23.66 3.15
N GLU A 147 7.20 -22.35 3.28
CA GLU A 147 8.22 -21.73 4.14
C GLU A 147 7.60 -21.19 5.42
N GLU A 148 7.06 -22.05 6.29
CA GLU A 148 6.59 -21.58 7.59
C GLU A 148 7.77 -21.21 8.50
N ASP A 149 7.92 -19.92 8.82
CA ASP A 149 8.92 -19.45 9.77
C ASP A 149 8.44 -19.66 11.21
N ALA A 150 9.05 -20.64 11.89
CA ALA A 150 8.77 -20.98 13.28
C ALA A 150 9.01 -19.82 14.28
N THR A 151 9.82 -18.82 13.91
CA THR A 151 10.03 -17.62 14.72
C THR A 151 8.94 -16.57 14.52
N GLY A 152 8.15 -16.69 13.45
CA GLY A 152 7.13 -15.73 13.03
C GLY A 152 7.70 -14.41 12.52
N LYS A 153 9.01 -14.28 12.30
CA LYS A 153 9.64 -13.00 11.93
C LYS A 153 9.72 -12.77 10.42
N TRP A 154 9.79 -13.84 9.63
CA TRP A 154 9.88 -13.87 8.17
C TRP A 154 11.06 -13.03 7.63
N GLU A 155 12.23 -13.14 8.27
CA GLU A 155 13.44 -12.43 7.85
C GLU A 155 13.87 -12.86 6.44
N GLY A 156 14.18 -11.90 5.55
CA GLY A 156 14.52 -12.16 4.15
C GLY A 156 13.33 -12.50 3.24
N ARG A 157 12.11 -12.47 3.77
CA ARG A 157 10.86 -12.63 3.03
C ARG A 157 10.00 -11.39 3.08
N TRP A 158 9.22 -11.19 2.01
CA TRP A 158 8.24 -10.12 1.96
C TRP A 158 7.19 -10.31 3.05
N ARG A 159 6.91 -9.26 3.81
CA ARG A 159 6.01 -9.31 4.96
C ARG A 159 5.41 -7.94 5.29
N VAL A 160 4.27 -7.98 5.97
CA VAL A 160 3.70 -6.80 6.60
C VAL A 160 4.07 -6.84 8.08
N ARG A 161 4.65 -5.75 8.59
CA ARG A 161 5.09 -5.64 9.98
C ARG A 161 4.55 -4.37 10.64
N ALA A 162 4.32 -4.41 11.94
CA ALA A 162 3.81 -3.29 12.70
C ALA A 162 4.92 -2.23 12.87
N GLU A 163 4.65 -0.99 12.48
CA GLU A 163 5.55 0.14 12.72
C GLU A 163 5.32 0.78 14.10
N LYS A 164 4.12 0.55 14.65
CA LYS A 164 3.66 1.02 15.97
C LYS A 164 2.85 -0.09 16.65
N ASP A 165 2.49 0.09 17.90
CA ASP A 165 1.46 -0.75 18.52
C ASP A 165 0.13 -0.50 17.79
N ILE A 166 -0.58 -1.57 17.44
CA ILE A 166 -1.85 -1.54 16.69
C ILE A 166 -2.92 -2.16 17.59
N ALA A 167 -4.02 -1.45 17.81
CA ALA A 167 -5.16 -1.98 18.54
C ALA A 167 -6.06 -2.86 17.65
N ALA A 168 -6.79 -3.80 18.26
CA ALA A 168 -7.86 -4.49 17.56
C ALA A 168 -8.93 -3.49 17.09
N GLY A 169 -9.37 -3.61 15.84
CA GLY A 169 -10.30 -2.70 15.17
C GLY A 169 -9.64 -1.47 14.53
N GLU A 170 -8.35 -1.22 14.76
CA GLU A 170 -7.63 -0.10 14.17
C GLU A 170 -7.46 -0.26 12.65
N ILE A 171 -7.52 0.85 11.93
CA ILE A 171 -7.33 0.86 10.47
C ILE A 171 -5.84 0.73 10.16
N LEU A 172 -5.50 -0.22 9.29
CA LEU A 172 -4.14 -0.44 8.84
C LEU A 172 -3.79 0.54 7.72
N THR A 173 -2.64 1.21 7.86
CA THR A 173 -2.14 2.17 6.89
C THR A 173 -0.64 2.05 6.68
N PHE A 174 -0.18 2.27 5.44
CA PHE A 174 1.24 2.31 5.11
C PHE A 174 1.63 3.55 4.31
N ALA A 175 2.92 3.89 4.30
CA ALA A 175 3.44 4.95 3.47
C ALA A 175 3.61 4.44 2.03
N TYR A 176 2.78 4.86 1.07
CA TYR A 176 2.86 4.32 -0.31
C TYR A 176 4.21 4.61 -0.95
N PHE A 177 4.80 5.78 -0.67
CA PHE A 177 6.15 6.13 -1.10
C PHE A 177 7.26 5.28 -0.46
N SER A 178 6.95 4.36 0.46
CA SER A 178 7.92 3.37 0.96
C SER A 178 8.16 2.22 -0.02
N THR A 179 7.24 2.01 -0.96
CA THR A 179 7.35 1.03 -2.04
C THR A 179 7.37 1.71 -3.41
N GLU A 180 6.62 2.80 -3.59
CA GLU A 180 6.43 3.45 -4.90
C GLU A 180 7.44 4.59 -5.13
N TRP A 181 8.24 4.46 -6.18
CA TRP A 181 9.15 5.52 -6.63
C TRP A 181 8.39 6.67 -7.28
N ASP A 182 7.50 6.33 -8.21
CA ASP A 182 6.70 7.25 -9.01
C ASP A 182 5.28 6.66 -9.12
N MET A 183 4.30 7.37 -8.56
CA MET A 183 2.92 6.89 -8.51
C MET A 183 2.29 6.94 -9.91
N ASP A 184 1.59 5.87 -10.31
CA ASP A 184 0.71 5.90 -11.50
C ASP A 184 -0.33 7.03 -11.39
N GLN A 185 -0.87 7.20 -10.18
CA GLN A 185 -1.95 8.13 -9.87
C GLN A 185 -1.61 8.92 -8.61
N PRO A 186 -0.93 10.06 -8.74
CA PRO A 186 -0.71 10.96 -7.62
C PRO A 186 -2.02 11.51 -7.05
N PHE A 187 -2.08 11.71 -5.73
CA PHE A 187 -3.30 12.16 -5.05
C PHE A 187 -3.02 13.15 -3.92
N SER A 188 -4.05 13.92 -3.56
CA SER A 188 -4.03 14.77 -2.35
C SER A 188 -4.34 13.91 -1.13
N CYS A 189 -3.40 13.84 -0.19
CA CYS A 189 -3.51 13.07 1.04
C CYS A 189 -4.50 13.72 2.00
N LEU A 190 -5.41 12.89 2.51
CA LEU A 190 -6.43 13.25 3.50
C LEU A 190 -6.19 12.60 4.87
N CYS A 191 -4.97 12.10 5.16
CA CYS A 191 -4.69 11.35 6.39
C CYS A 191 -4.83 12.19 7.68
N GLY A 192 -4.78 13.53 7.57
CA GLY A 192 -4.99 14.44 8.69
C GLY A 192 -3.89 14.44 9.76
N THR A 193 -2.79 13.71 9.56
CA THR A 193 -1.70 13.61 10.55
C THR A 193 -0.79 14.84 10.53
N GLU A 194 -0.11 15.11 11.65
CA GLU A 194 0.82 16.26 11.76
C GLU A 194 2.02 16.13 10.80
N ARG A 195 2.38 14.90 10.42
CA ARG A 195 3.46 14.59 9.46
C ARG A 195 3.00 14.57 8.00
N CYS A 196 1.77 15.02 7.71
CA CYS A 196 1.21 14.94 6.37
C CYS A 196 1.98 15.79 5.34
N ILE A 197 2.53 15.14 4.31
CA ILE A 197 3.28 15.76 3.21
C ILE A 197 2.38 16.28 2.06
N LYS A 198 1.07 16.36 2.31
CA LYS A 198 0.03 16.87 1.41
C LYS A 198 -0.16 16.04 0.14
N THR A 199 0.71 16.08 -0.84
CA THR A 199 0.49 15.39 -2.13
C THR A 199 1.40 14.18 -2.24
N ILE A 200 0.82 13.00 -2.49
CA ILE A 200 1.57 11.76 -2.65
C ILE A 200 1.82 11.52 -4.14
N LYS A 201 3.09 11.60 -4.53
CA LYS A 201 3.55 11.38 -5.92
C LYS A 201 4.54 10.22 -6.06
N GLY A 202 4.94 9.61 -4.95
CA GLY A 202 6.00 8.60 -4.89
C GLY A 202 7.28 9.18 -4.28
N ALA A 203 8.24 8.31 -3.95
CA ALA A 203 9.47 8.69 -3.29
C ALA A 203 10.34 9.67 -4.10
N LYS A 204 10.25 9.65 -5.43
CA LYS A 204 11.00 10.51 -6.35
C LYS A 204 10.90 12.00 -6.01
N ASP A 205 9.71 12.45 -5.62
CA ASP A 205 9.39 13.85 -5.35
C ASP A 205 9.50 14.25 -3.86
N ILE A 206 9.93 13.33 -2.99
CA ILE A 206 10.11 13.58 -1.56
C ILE A 206 11.58 13.86 -1.27
N ASP A 207 11.84 14.91 -0.48
CA ASP A 207 13.19 15.27 -0.03
C ASP A 207 13.84 14.12 0.74
N GLN A 208 15.15 13.93 0.51
CA GLN A 208 15.95 12.90 1.17
C GLN A 208 15.78 12.91 2.69
N SER A 209 15.88 14.09 3.31
CA SER A 209 15.76 14.26 4.77
C SER A 209 14.39 13.86 5.31
N VAL A 210 13.33 13.99 4.51
CA VAL A 210 11.99 13.53 4.89
C VAL A 210 11.92 12.01 4.77
N LEU A 211 12.40 11.42 3.68
CA LEU A 211 12.41 9.97 3.49
C LEU A 211 13.20 9.22 4.57
N GLU A 212 14.31 9.80 5.05
CA GLU A 212 15.13 9.24 6.15
C GLU A 212 14.35 9.10 7.47
N THR A 213 13.21 9.78 7.62
CA THR A 213 12.32 9.65 8.78
C THR A 213 11.30 8.51 8.66
N TYR A 214 11.34 7.76 7.57
CA TYR A 214 10.46 6.62 7.28
C TYR A 214 11.26 5.35 7.05
N PHE A 215 10.62 4.21 7.27
CA PHE A 215 11.04 3.00 6.59
C PHE A 215 10.74 3.15 5.09
N ILE A 216 11.75 2.89 4.25
CA ILE A 216 11.63 2.74 2.81
C ILE A 216 12.35 1.46 2.39
N ASN A 217 11.82 0.79 1.36
CA ASN A 217 12.42 -0.43 0.83
C ASN A 217 13.72 -0.14 0.07
N ASP A 218 14.56 -1.15 -0.08
CA ASP A 218 15.91 -1.03 -0.62
C ASP A 218 15.90 -0.54 -2.07
N HIS A 219 14.91 -0.96 -2.87
CA HIS A 219 14.77 -0.44 -4.23
C HIS A 219 14.52 1.08 -4.25
N ILE A 220 13.77 1.63 -3.28
CA ILE A 220 13.57 3.07 -3.16
C ILE A 220 14.86 3.79 -2.73
N LYS A 221 15.61 3.21 -1.80
CA LYS A 221 16.90 3.78 -1.37
C LYS A 221 17.87 3.92 -2.54
N VAL A 222 18.05 2.84 -3.31
CA VAL A 222 18.99 2.84 -4.44
C VAL A 222 18.53 3.80 -5.54
N MET A 223 17.23 3.88 -5.82
CA MET A 223 16.69 4.86 -6.78
C MET A 223 16.91 6.30 -6.34
N LYS A 224 16.75 6.58 -5.04
CA LYS A 224 17.00 7.92 -4.48
C LYS A 224 18.48 8.29 -4.53
N GLU A 225 19.37 7.36 -4.23
CA GLU A 225 20.81 7.55 -4.40
C GLU A 225 21.18 7.87 -5.86
N GLU A 226 20.61 7.14 -6.82
CA GLU A 226 20.86 7.35 -8.25
C GLU A 226 20.32 8.71 -8.73
N GLN A 227 19.13 9.11 -8.26
CA GLN A 227 18.57 10.43 -8.51
C GLN A 227 19.50 11.53 -7.98
N ASN A 228 20.01 11.38 -6.76
CA ASN A 228 20.87 12.37 -6.12
C ASN A 228 22.25 12.47 -6.81
N LYS A 229 22.79 11.37 -7.32
CA LYS A 229 24.04 11.36 -8.12
C LYS A 229 23.84 12.06 -9.46
N SER A 230 22.69 11.88 -10.09
CA SER A 230 22.38 12.49 -11.39
C SER A 230 22.09 14.01 -11.30
N ALA A 231 21.79 14.50 -10.10
CA ALA A 231 21.51 15.92 -9.83
C ALA A 231 22.76 16.73 -9.43
N GLN A 232 23.91 16.07 -9.24
CA GLN A 232 25.22 16.69 -8.95
C GLN A 232 26.04 16.83 -10.23
#